data_AF-A0A848M8G0-F1
#
_entry.id   AF-A0A848M8G0-F1
#
_cell.length_a   1.000
_cell.length_b   1.000
_cell.length_c   1.000
_cell.angle_alpha   90.00
_cell.angle_beta   90.00
_cell.angle_gamma   90.00
#
_symmetry.space_group_name_H-M   'P 1'
#
loop_
_entity.id
_entity.type
_entity.pdbx_description
1 polymer ?
#
loop_
_entity_poly.entity_id
_entity_poly.type
_entity_poly.pdbx_seq_one_letter_code
_entity_poly.pdbx_strand_id
1 'polypeptide(L)'
;MQMLNKNRTRWVQITVILLIFWVLTGCESVGDSVPEQDESTSIQAVYLAPKSGALLKKQDLESHPEILKVHSFNDLKSKVSTAETEIWIDSRMVKDVDTNWLNEGEQQFSPLVLIGYHDPLYALREALTGFGIEGPAVEWDHDQVQGGFSVWILRDKDEGNRRASLDGTDTEISIQNIQSLIQKLQKEEEALNSADAD
;
A
#
# COMPACT_ATOMS: atom_id res chain seq x y z
N MET A 1 -70.39 65.32 -10.16
CA MET A 1 -69.52 66.31 -10.84
C MET A 1 -68.17 65.63 -11.02
N GLN A 2 -67.81 65.30 -12.27
CA GLN A 2 -66.48 65.03 -12.87
C GLN A 2 -65.46 64.17 -12.06
N MET A 3 -64.72 63.19 -12.58
CA MET A 3 -64.54 62.59 -13.89
C MET A 3 -63.77 61.27 -13.68
N LEU A 4 -64.17 60.22 -14.41
CA LEU A 4 -63.32 59.29 -15.17
C LEU A 4 -61.79 59.33 -14.93
N ASN A 5 -61.19 58.18 -14.58
CA ASN A 5 -60.13 57.62 -15.42
C ASN A 5 -60.02 56.09 -15.25
N LYS A 6 -60.66 55.40 -16.18
CA LYS A 6 -60.57 53.97 -16.46
C LYS A 6 -59.42 53.80 -17.46
N ASN A 7 -58.24 53.42 -16.99
CA ASN A 7 -57.10 53.12 -17.86
C ASN A 7 -56.15 52.14 -17.18
N ARG A 8 -56.34 50.84 -17.47
CA ARG A 8 -55.33 50.01 -18.17
C ARG A 8 -55.75 48.54 -18.15
N THR A 9 -56.83 48.31 -18.88
CA THR A 9 -57.06 47.13 -19.71
C THR A 9 -55.80 46.87 -20.53
N ARG A 10 -54.97 45.90 -20.14
CA ARG A 10 -53.89 45.28 -20.96
C ARG A 10 -53.17 44.15 -20.20
N TRP A 11 -53.94 43.19 -19.70
CA TRP A 11 -53.38 41.95 -19.10
C TRP A 11 -54.02 40.69 -19.66
N VAL A 12 -54.63 40.79 -20.84
CA VAL A 12 -55.19 39.66 -21.58
C VAL A 12 -54.64 39.75 -22.99
N GLN A 13 -53.92 38.70 -23.41
CA GLN A 13 -53.37 38.47 -24.74
C GLN A 13 -52.09 39.23 -25.14
N ILE A 14 -50.98 38.88 -24.49
CA ILE A 14 -49.68 38.81 -25.16
C ILE A 14 -49.05 37.45 -24.75
N THR A 15 -49.28 36.45 -25.61
CA THR A 15 -48.29 35.43 -25.99
C THR A 15 -48.04 34.29 -24.99
N VAL A 16 -48.75 33.14 -24.95
CA VAL A 16 -48.86 32.03 -25.95
C VAL A 16 -47.52 31.55 -26.57
N ILE A 17 -46.37 32.08 -26.15
CA ILE A 17 -45.04 31.57 -26.59
C ILE A 17 -44.16 31.44 -25.35
N LEU A 18 -44.41 30.40 -24.57
CA LEU A 18 -43.46 29.79 -23.62
C LEU A 18 -43.99 28.40 -23.21
N LEU A 19 -44.54 27.66 -24.18
CA LEU A 19 -45.05 26.29 -24.03
C LEU A 19 -44.37 25.33 -25.03
N ILE A 20 -43.18 25.71 -25.50
CA ILE A 20 -42.27 24.88 -26.31
C ILE A 20 -40.83 25.18 -25.86
N PHE A 21 -40.48 24.78 -24.64
CA PHE A 21 -39.10 24.61 -24.18
C PHE A 21 -39.04 23.52 -23.10
N TRP A 22 -39.76 22.42 -23.36
CA TRP A 22 -39.80 21.19 -22.54
C TRP A 22 -39.53 19.96 -23.41
N VAL A 23 -38.61 20.09 -24.35
CA VAL A 23 -37.99 18.97 -25.05
C VAL A 23 -36.50 19.27 -25.03
N LEU A 24 -35.70 18.32 -24.53
CA LEU A 24 -34.24 18.36 -24.29
C LEU A 24 -33.81 18.71 -22.85
N THR A 25 -34.27 17.93 -21.88
CA THR A 25 -33.47 17.68 -20.67
C THR A 25 -33.46 16.18 -20.38
N GLY A 26 -32.34 15.56 -20.76
CA GLY A 26 -31.71 14.43 -20.08
C GLY A 26 -32.55 13.20 -19.81
N CYS A 27 -32.66 12.33 -20.81
CA CYS A 27 -32.64 10.90 -20.54
C CYS A 27 -31.16 10.51 -20.63
N GLU A 28 -30.48 10.35 -19.50
CA GLU A 28 -29.26 9.56 -19.44
C GLU A 28 -29.22 8.83 -18.11
N SER A 29 -28.92 7.54 -18.22
CA SER A 29 -29.07 6.50 -17.22
C SER A 29 -28.43 6.82 -15.89
N VAL A 30 -29.12 6.46 -14.80
CA VAL A 30 -28.50 6.14 -13.51
C VAL A 30 -27.56 4.95 -13.74
N GLY A 31 -26.34 5.22 -14.16
CA GLY A 31 -25.21 4.33 -13.96
C GLY A 31 -24.63 4.66 -12.60
N ASP A 32 -24.55 3.67 -11.72
CA ASP A 32 -23.64 3.72 -10.58
C ASP A 32 -22.25 4.09 -11.14
N SER A 33 -21.83 5.33 -10.90
CA SER A 33 -20.44 5.72 -11.12
C SER A 33 -19.62 5.02 -10.04
N VAL A 34 -19.11 3.83 -10.39
CA VAL A 34 -17.90 3.28 -9.81
C VAL A 34 -16.88 4.40 -9.82
N PRO A 35 -16.28 4.78 -8.67
CA PRO A 35 -15.25 5.79 -8.66
C PRO A 35 -14.13 5.33 -9.58
N GLU A 36 -13.87 6.10 -10.64
CA GLU A 36 -12.68 5.94 -11.50
C GLU A 36 -11.46 5.99 -10.58
N GLN A 37 -10.85 4.82 -10.35
CA GLN A 37 -9.49 4.75 -9.85
C GLN A 37 -8.58 5.30 -10.95
N ASP A 38 -7.86 6.36 -10.64
CA ASP A 38 -6.81 6.94 -11.48
C ASP A 38 -5.82 5.85 -11.93
N GLU A 39 -5.88 5.46 -13.21
CA GLU A 39 -5.09 4.37 -13.80
C GLU A 39 -3.56 4.63 -13.88
N SER A 40 -3.03 5.66 -13.21
CA SER A 40 -1.61 6.04 -13.32
C SER A 40 -0.76 5.84 -12.06
N THR A 41 -1.35 5.39 -10.94
CA THR A 41 -0.54 5.16 -9.73
C THR A 41 0.21 3.84 -9.83
N SER A 42 1.51 3.92 -10.12
CA SER A 42 2.41 2.75 -10.08
C SER A 42 2.43 2.17 -8.67
N ILE A 43 2.22 0.86 -8.55
CA ILE A 43 2.29 0.15 -7.27
C ILE A 43 3.75 0.11 -6.82
N GLN A 44 4.02 0.64 -5.62
CA GLN A 44 5.33 0.63 -4.99
C GLN A 44 5.47 -0.54 -4.01
N ALA A 45 4.39 -0.90 -3.33
CA ALA A 45 4.40 -2.01 -2.39
C ALA A 45 3.11 -2.84 -2.50
N VAL A 46 3.23 -4.14 -2.20
CA VAL A 46 2.07 -5.03 -2.04
C VAL A 46 2.03 -5.53 -0.61
N TYR A 47 0.94 -5.22 0.08
CA TYR A 47 0.73 -5.54 1.49
C TYR A 47 -0.21 -6.73 1.66
N LEU A 48 0.35 -7.89 2.00
CA LEU A 48 -0.40 -9.09 2.36
C LEU A 48 -0.91 -8.99 3.80
N ALA A 49 -2.23 -8.91 3.94
CA ALA A 49 -2.88 -8.68 5.22
C ALA A 49 -4.21 -9.43 5.34
N PRO A 50 -4.65 -9.76 6.57
CA PRO A 50 -5.95 -10.38 6.76
C PRO A 50 -7.07 -9.44 6.30
N LYS A 51 -8.21 -10.03 5.90
CA LYS A 51 -9.41 -9.29 5.50
C LYS A 51 -9.87 -8.30 6.58
N SER A 52 -9.76 -8.71 7.83
CA SER A 52 -10.05 -7.89 9.01
C SER A 52 -8.86 -7.87 9.97
N GLY A 53 -8.77 -6.78 10.74
CA GLY A 53 -7.77 -6.63 11.80
C GLY A 53 -6.38 -6.18 11.35
N ALA A 54 -6.09 -6.01 10.04
CA ALA A 54 -4.80 -5.56 9.49
C ALA A 54 -4.06 -4.52 10.38
N LEU A 55 -2.74 -4.68 10.54
CA LEU A 55 -1.94 -3.86 11.47
C LEU A 55 -1.80 -2.43 10.97
N LEU A 56 -1.72 -2.24 9.65
CA LEU A 56 -1.86 -0.92 9.04
C LEU A 56 -3.33 -0.49 9.02
N LYS A 57 -3.57 0.75 9.45
CA LYS A 57 -4.91 1.33 9.53
C LYS A 57 -5.47 1.54 8.11
N LYS A 58 -6.78 1.36 7.96
CA LYS A 58 -7.46 1.55 6.67
C LYS A 58 -7.27 2.96 6.11
N GLN A 59 -7.32 3.96 6.98
CA GLN A 59 -7.17 5.38 6.63
C GLN A 59 -5.76 5.69 6.09
N ASP A 60 -4.73 5.04 6.65
CA ASP A 60 -3.36 5.19 6.17
C ASP A 60 -3.26 4.61 4.75
N LEU A 61 -3.77 3.40 4.52
CA LEU A 61 -3.77 2.77 3.19
C LEU A 61 -4.60 3.54 2.15
N GLU A 62 -5.72 4.15 2.56
CA GLU A 62 -6.54 5.02 1.68
C GLU A 62 -5.78 6.29 1.26
N SER A 63 -4.84 6.76 2.08
CA SER A 63 -4.00 7.93 1.78
C SER A 63 -2.74 7.57 0.97
N HIS A 64 -2.51 6.28 0.72
CA HIS A 64 -1.33 5.73 0.04
C HIS A 64 -1.74 4.72 -1.04
N PRO A 65 -2.35 5.18 -2.15
CA PRO A 65 -2.82 4.30 -3.23
C PRO A 65 -1.70 3.50 -3.91
N GLU A 66 -0.44 3.90 -3.75
CA GLU A 66 0.74 3.17 -4.19
C GLU A 66 1.00 1.86 -3.42
N ILE A 67 0.30 1.63 -2.29
CA ILE A 67 0.40 0.41 -1.49
C ILE A 67 -0.85 -0.45 -1.70
N LEU A 68 -0.69 -1.53 -2.46
CA LEU A 68 -1.79 -2.43 -2.77
C LEU A 68 -1.99 -3.46 -1.66
N LYS A 69 -3.08 -3.32 -0.88
CA LYS A 69 -3.48 -4.34 0.09
C LYS A 69 -4.10 -5.56 -0.63
N VAL A 70 -3.59 -6.75 -0.33
CA VAL A 70 -4.10 -8.04 -0.80
C VAL A 70 -4.38 -8.98 0.38
N HIS A 71 -5.14 -10.05 0.12
CA HIS A 71 -5.65 -10.95 1.18
C HIS A 71 -5.24 -12.41 1.01
N SER A 72 -4.52 -12.74 -0.05
CA SER A 72 -4.01 -14.08 -0.27
C SER A 72 -2.59 -14.02 -0.82
N PHE A 73 -1.82 -15.05 -0.51
CA PHE A 73 -0.47 -15.17 -1.03
C PHE A 73 -0.44 -15.30 -2.56
N ASN A 74 -1.47 -15.89 -3.18
CA ASN A 74 -1.56 -15.92 -4.64
C ASN A 74 -1.79 -14.53 -5.25
N ASP A 75 -2.60 -13.69 -4.62
CA ASP A 75 -2.78 -12.31 -5.05
C ASP A 75 -1.47 -11.53 -4.90
N LEU A 76 -0.76 -11.69 -3.77
CA LEU A 76 0.57 -11.10 -3.55
C LEU A 76 1.51 -11.41 -4.72
N LYS A 77 1.68 -12.71 -5.06
CA LYS A 77 2.53 -13.15 -6.17
C LYS A 77 2.12 -12.55 -7.51
N SER A 78 0.82 -12.39 -7.77
CA SER A 78 0.32 -11.84 -9.03
C SER A 78 0.53 -10.34 -9.19
N LYS A 79 0.83 -9.64 -8.08
CA LYS A 79 0.94 -8.18 -8.03
C LYS A 79 2.37 -7.69 -7.84
N VAL A 80 3.24 -8.51 -7.25
CA VAL A 80 4.68 -8.25 -7.23
C VAL A 80 5.22 -8.53 -8.63
N SER A 81 5.50 -7.47 -9.39
CA SER A 81 5.88 -7.56 -10.80
C SER A 81 7.36 -7.36 -11.07
N THR A 82 8.09 -6.71 -10.15
CA THR A 82 9.52 -6.39 -10.31
C THR A 82 10.25 -6.47 -8.96
N ALA A 83 11.58 -6.53 -9.00
CA ALA A 83 12.44 -6.43 -7.81
C ALA A 83 12.33 -5.08 -7.08
N GLU A 84 11.76 -4.05 -7.72
CA GLU A 84 11.52 -2.74 -7.10
C GLU A 84 10.23 -2.70 -6.27
N THR A 85 9.30 -3.64 -6.52
CA THR A 85 8.06 -3.71 -5.76
C THR A 85 8.33 -4.28 -4.37
N GLU A 86 8.07 -3.49 -3.34
CA GLU A 86 8.25 -3.89 -1.95
C GLU A 86 7.19 -4.94 -1.55
N ILE A 87 7.61 -5.91 -0.73
CA ILE A 87 6.77 -6.99 -0.24
C ILE A 87 6.52 -6.76 1.24
N TRP A 88 5.30 -6.44 1.62
CA TRP A 88 4.94 -6.20 3.02
C TRP A 88 4.03 -7.34 3.51
N ILE A 89 4.39 -7.95 4.63
CA ILE A 89 3.67 -9.10 5.20
C ILE A 89 3.22 -8.75 6.60
N ASP A 90 1.92 -8.80 6.85
CA ASP A 90 1.38 -8.76 8.21
C ASP A 90 1.79 -10.04 8.96
N SER A 91 2.28 -9.91 10.20
CA SER A 91 2.68 -11.02 11.08
C SER A 91 1.64 -12.13 11.20
N ARG A 92 0.35 -11.82 11.01
CA ARG A 92 -0.74 -12.80 11.05
C ARG A 92 -0.92 -13.61 9.77
N MET A 93 -0.29 -13.18 8.67
CA MET A 93 -0.30 -13.88 7.38
C MET A 93 0.94 -14.73 7.17
N VAL A 94 1.92 -14.70 8.08
CA VAL A 94 3.22 -15.39 7.94
C VAL A 94 3.07 -16.89 7.65
N LYS A 95 2.09 -17.55 8.28
CA LYS A 95 1.86 -19.00 8.09
C LYS A 95 1.30 -19.34 6.70
N ASP A 96 0.78 -18.35 5.97
CA ASP A 96 0.18 -18.53 4.65
C ASP A 96 1.19 -18.24 3.51
N VAL A 97 2.43 -17.89 3.87
CA VAL A 97 3.48 -17.48 2.93
C VAL A 97 4.39 -18.65 2.61
N ASP A 98 4.68 -18.85 1.32
CA ASP A 98 5.74 -19.76 0.87
C ASP A 98 7.07 -19.00 0.83
N THR A 99 7.96 -19.33 1.76
CA THR A 99 9.27 -18.68 1.88
C THR A 99 10.24 -19.07 0.79
N ASN A 100 10.04 -20.19 0.09
CA ASN A 100 10.86 -20.54 -1.05
C ASN A 100 10.63 -19.52 -2.17
N TRP A 101 9.36 -19.16 -2.41
CA TRP A 101 9.05 -18.11 -3.38
C TRP A 101 9.68 -16.77 -3.00
N LEU A 102 9.71 -16.38 -1.72
CA LEU A 102 10.39 -15.14 -1.29
C LEU A 102 11.92 -15.18 -1.49
N ASN A 103 12.52 -16.36 -1.60
CA ASN A 103 13.98 -16.55 -1.67
C ASN A 103 14.49 -16.98 -3.06
N GLU A 104 13.60 -17.00 -4.05
CA GLU A 104 13.87 -17.41 -5.43
C GLU A 104 13.48 -16.30 -6.41
N GLY A 105 13.91 -16.40 -7.67
CA GLY A 105 13.51 -15.48 -8.73
C GLY A 105 14.01 -14.04 -8.55
N GLU A 106 13.34 -13.08 -9.20
CA GLU A 106 13.70 -11.66 -9.12
C GLU A 106 13.17 -11.00 -7.84
N GLN A 107 12.05 -11.48 -7.31
CA GLN A 107 11.41 -10.97 -6.09
C GLN A 107 12.27 -11.16 -4.82
N GLN A 108 13.29 -12.04 -4.84
CA GLN A 108 14.20 -12.20 -3.70
C GLN A 108 15.02 -10.93 -3.41
N PHE A 109 15.10 -10.01 -4.37
CA PHE A 109 15.78 -8.71 -4.23
C PHE A 109 14.83 -7.58 -3.83
N SER A 110 13.52 -7.83 -3.77
CA SER A 110 12.54 -6.87 -3.27
C SER A 110 12.77 -6.58 -1.79
N PRO A 111 12.63 -5.31 -1.33
CA PRO A 111 12.56 -5.01 0.08
C PRO A 111 11.40 -5.78 0.72
N LEU A 112 11.71 -6.57 1.73
CA LEU A 112 10.75 -7.36 2.49
C LEU A 112 10.52 -6.70 3.84
N VAL A 113 9.26 -6.39 4.14
CA VAL A 113 8.84 -5.80 5.41
C VAL A 113 7.97 -6.79 6.14
N LEU A 114 8.34 -7.14 7.37
CA LEU A 114 7.50 -7.92 8.26
C LEU A 114 6.89 -7.01 9.33
N ILE A 115 5.57 -6.84 9.27
CA ILE A 115 4.83 -5.91 10.13
C ILE A 115 4.27 -6.66 11.34
N GLY A 116 4.55 -6.16 12.55
CA GLY A 116 4.14 -6.74 13.82
C GLY A 116 5.25 -7.49 14.55
N TYR A 117 6.46 -7.54 14.00
CA TYR A 117 7.66 -7.95 14.70
C TYR A 117 8.73 -6.89 14.49
N HIS A 118 9.32 -6.39 15.58
CA HIS A 118 10.37 -5.38 15.49
C HIS A 118 11.77 -5.98 15.55
N ASP A 119 11.92 -7.17 16.16
CA ASP A 119 13.20 -7.87 16.18
C ASP A 119 13.42 -8.54 14.80
N PRO A 120 14.39 -8.04 14.02
CA PRO A 120 14.58 -8.52 12.67
C PRO A 120 15.14 -9.94 12.60
N LEU A 121 15.87 -10.37 13.63
CA LEU A 121 16.41 -11.73 13.69
C LEU A 121 15.28 -12.72 13.94
N TYR A 122 14.40 -12.45 14.90
CA TYR A 122 13.20 -13.25 15.13
C TYR A 122 12.30 -13.29 13.89
N ALA A 123 12.03 -12.11 13.29
CA ALA A 123 11.18 -11.95 12.11
C ALA A 123 11.57 -12.89 10.96
N LEU A 124 12.85 -12.92 10.60
CA LEU A 124 13.32 -13.67 9.43
C LEU A 124 13.76 -15.10 9.76
N ARG A 125 14.37 -15.31 10.93
CA ARG A 125 14.90 -16.62 11.31
C ARG A 125 13.81 -17.56 11.82
N GLU A 126 12.89 -17.03 12.64
CA GLU A 126 11.92 -17.86 13.38
C GLU A 126 10.51 -17.76 12.81
N ALA A 127 10.04 -16.54 12.52
CA ALA A 127 8.66 -16.35 12.10
C ALA A 127 8.47 -16.75 10.63
N LEU A 128 9.22 -16.13 9.72
CA LEU A 128 9.11 -16.42 8.29
C LEU A 128 9.92 -17.66 7.92
N THR A 129 11.16 -17.79 8.43
CA THR A 129 12.11 -18.87 8.12
C THR A 129 12.57 -18.88 6.64
N GLY A 130 13.61 -19.63 6.30
CA GLY A 130 14.04 -19.83 4.90
C GLY A 130 15.02 -18.79 4.32
N PHE A 131 15.43 -17.77 5.09
CA PHE A 131 16.38 -16.75 4.63
C PHE A 131 17.86 -17.11 4.83
N GLY A 132 18.14 -18.33 5.31
CA GLY A 132 19.51 -18.81 5.53
C GLY A 132 20.24 -18.14 6.70
N ILE A 133 19.49 -17.53 7.62
CA ILE A 133 20.05 -16.96 8.85
C ILE A 133 20.21 -18.08 9.87
N GLU A 134 21.45 -18.50 10.10
CA GLU A 134 21.80 -19.51 11.08
C GLU A 134 22.45 -18.88 12.31
N GLY A 135 22.30 -19.51 13.48
CA GLY A 135 22.89 -19.03 14.72
C GLY A 135 22.56 -19.94 15.90
N PRO A 136 23.07 -19.61 17.10
CA PRO A 136 22.70 -20.34 18.30
C PRO A 136 21.20 -20.22 18.56
N ALA A 137 20.65 -21.22 19.26
CA ALA A 137 19.29 -21.14 19.78
C ALA A 137 19.15 -19.90 20.68
N VAL A 138 18.08 -19.14 20.47
CA VAL A 138 17.74 -17.96 21.28
C VAL A 138 16.39 -18.26 21.93
N GLU A 139 16.31 -18.03 23.24
CA GLU A 139 15.03 -18.06 23.94
C GLU A 139 14.32 -16.73 23.71
N TRP A 140 13.27 -16.75 22.89
CA TRP A 140 12.51 -15.55 22.55
C TRP A 140 11.40 -15.31 23.56
N ASP A 141 11.38 -14.12 24.14
CA ASP A 141 10.20 -13.62 24.83
C ASP A 141 9.23 -13.07 23.78
N HIS A 142 8.11 -13.77 23.57
CA HIS A 142 7.12 -13.41 22.56
C HIS A 142 6.51 -12.02 22.78
N ASP A 143 6.48 -11.52 24.02
CA ASP A 143 5.99 -10.17 24.32
C ASP A 143 7.03 -9.09 23.95
N GLN A 144 8.31 -9.47 23.89
CA GLN A 144 9.41 -8.57 23.55
C GLN A 144 9.75 -8.54 22.07
N VAL A 145 9.23 -9.45 21.25
CA VAL A 145 9.51 -9.45 19.79
C VAL A 145 8.34 -8.93 18.96
N GLN A 146 7.18 -8.74 19.58
CA GLN A 146 5.96 -8.25 18.91
C GLN A 146 5.90 -6.71 18.85
N GLY A 147 5.05 -6.21 17.94
CA GLY A 147 4.89 -4.79 17.67
C GLY A 147 5.95 -4.28 16.69
N GLY A 148 5.76 -3.06 16.18
CA GLY A 148 6.68 -2.46 15.21
C GLY A 148 6.79 -3.23 13.90
N PHE A 149 7.95 -3.15 13.25
CA PHE A 149 8.23 -3.83 11.99
C PHE A 149 9.73 -4.04 11.77
N SER A 150 10.05 -5.01 10.91
CA SER A 150 11.43 -5.33 10.49
C SER A 150 11.54 -5.27 8.97
N VAL A 151 12.71 -4.87 8.48
CA VAL A 151 13.00 -4.72 7.05
C VAL A 151 14.22 -5.55 6.68
N TRP A 152 14.10 -6.28 5.59
CA TRP A 152 15.17 -7.06 4.97
C TRP A 152 15.33 -6.65 3.52
N ILE A 153 16.58 -6.39 3.12
CA ILE A 153 16.92 -6.08 1.72
C ILE A 153 18.10 -6.95 1.34
N LEU A 154 17.88 -7.92 0.43
CA LEU A 154 18.95 -8.69 -0.17
C LEU A 154 19.66 -7.83 -1.21
N ARG A 155 20.98 -7.70 -1.06
CA ARG A 155 21.81 -6.86 -1.91
C ARG A 155 22.48 -7.67 -3.00
N ASP A 156 23.12 -8.76 -2.57
CA ASP A 156 23.90 -9.61 -3.42
C ASP A 156 23.83 -11.06 -2.93
N LYS A 157 23.90 -11.98 -3.89
CA LYS A 157 23.90 -13.41 -3.69
C LYS A 157 24.90 -14.02 -4.67
N ASP A 158 26.14 -14.10 -4.22
CA ASP A 158 27.18 -14.88 -4.87
C ASP A 158 27.21 -16.32 -4.33
N GLU A 159 27.94 -17.22 -5.01
CA GLU A 159 28.15 -18.61 -4.61
C GLU A 159 28.72 -18.71 -3.18
N GLY A 160 27.83 -18.78 -2.19
CA GLY A 160 28.15 -18.92 -0.77
C GLY A 160 28.17 -17.63 0.05
N ASN A 161 27.96 -16.45 -0.55
CA ASN A 161 27.91 -15.17 0.16
C ASN A 161 26.60 -14.43 -0.12
N ARG A 162 25.80 -14.22 0.93
CA ARG A 162 24.61 -13.34 0.89
C ARG A 162 24.92 -12.07 1.65
N ARG A 163 24.86 -10.92 0.97
CA ARG A 163 24.92 -9.61 1.62
C ARG A 163 23.50 -9.07 1.72
N ALA A 164 23.06 -8.77 2.93
CA ALA A 164 21.73 -8.22 3.17
C ALA A 164 21.79 -7.08 4.20
N SER A 165 20.94 -6.08 4.01
CA SER A 165 20.59 -5.11 5.05
C SER A 165 19.50 -5.71 5.92
N LEU A 166 19.62 -5.53 7.23
CA LEU A 166 18.60 -5.96 8.17
C LEU A 166 18.51 -4.98 9.33
N ASP A 167 17.31 -4.45 9.58
CA ASP A 167 17.03 -3.60 10.73
C ASP A 167 15.55 -3.70 11.11
N GLY A 168 15.21 -3.25 12.31
CA GLY A 168 13.84 -3.26 12.81
C GLY A 168 13.63 -2.25 13.92
N THR A 169 12.37 -1.90 14.17
CA THR A 169 12.02 -0.85 15.11
C THR A 169 10.69 -1.14 15.81
N ASP A 170 10.63 -0.83 17.10
CA ASP A 170 9.46 -0.94 17.97
C ASP A 170 8.55 0.30 17.90
N THR A 171 8.85 1.25 17.01
CA THR A 171 8.05 2.45 16.79
C THR A 171 6.64 2.15 16.27
N GLU A 172 5.74 3.15 16.31
CA GLU A 172 4.40 3.00 15.77
C GLU A 172 4.44 2.54 14.31
N ILE A 173 3.64 1.52 14.00
CA ILE A 173 3.49 1.00 12.64
C ILE A 173 2.75 2.05 11.81
N SER A 174 3.49 2.72 10.91
CA SER A 174 2.95 3.65 9.92
C SER A 174 3.69 3.48 8.59
N ILE A 175 3.05 3.87 7.50
CA ILE A 175 3.63 3.80 6.15
C ILE A 175 4.90 4.67 6.07
N GLN A 176 4.87 5.86 6.68
CA GLN A 176 6.00 6.78 6.69
C GLN A 176 7.21 6.19 7.44
N ASN A 177 6.98 5.53 8.57
CA ASN A 177 8.06 4.92 9.34
C ASN A 177 8.68 3.74 8.58
N ILE A 178 7.86 2.91 7.93
CA ILE A 178 8.32 1.79 7.10
C ILE A 178 9.19 2.31 5.95
N GLN A 179 8.68 3.27 5.18
CA GLN A 179 9.41 3.87 4.05
C GLN A 179 10.71 4.55 4.52
N SER A 180 10.70 5.21 5.67
CA SER A 180 11.89 5.86 6.23
C SER A 180 12.98 4.84 6.57
N LEU A 181 12.62 3.68 7.12
CA LEU A 181 13.59 2.62 7.42
C LEU A 181 14.15 1.99 6.15
N ILE A 182 13.30 1.72 5.14
CA ILE A 182 13.75 1.22 3.84
C ILE A 182 14.77 2.17 3.21
N GLN A 183 14.43 3.47 3.14
CA GLN A 183 15.32 4.49 2.58
C GLN A 183 16.63 4.62 3.36
N LYS A 184 16.59 4.51 4.70
CA LYS A 184 17.80 4.49 5.53
C LYS A 184 18.71 3.33 5.11
N LEU A 185 18.18 2.11 5.01
CA LEU A 185 18.98 0.93 4.69
C LEU A 185 19.55 0.97 3.27
N GLN A 186 18.81 1.52 2.31
CA GLN A 186 19.28 1.73 0.94
C GLN A 186 20.41 2.78 0.88
N LYS A 187 20.28 3.90 1.60
CA LYS A 187 21.33 4.94 1.64
C LYS A 187 22.60 4.49 2.34
N GLU A 188 22.49 3.76 3.45
CA GLU A 188 23.64 3.18 4.14
C GLU A 188 24.42 2.23 3.22
N GLU A 189 23.73 1.53 2.33
CA GLU A 189 24.35 0.69 1.31
C GLU A 189 25.04 1.49 0.21
N GLU A 190 24.40 2.51 -0.35
CA GLU A 190 25.02 3.39 -1.36
C GLU A 190 26.32 4.01 -0.82
N ALA A 191 26.34 4.38 0.47
CA ALA A 191 27.52 4.90 1.15
C ALA A 191 28.63 3.85 1.31
N LEU A 192 28.29 2.59 1.60
CA LEU A 192 29.27 1.49 1.70
C LEU A 192 29.88 1.14 0.34
N ASN A 193 29.04 1.04 -0.69
CA ASN A 193 29.49 0.68 -2.04
C ASN A 193 30.34 1.78 -2.69
N SER A 194 30.10 3.04 -2.35
CA SER A 194 30.95 4.15 -2.79
C SER A 194 32.30 4.20 -2.07
N ALA A 195 32.36 3.77 -0.79
CA ALA A 195 33.61 3.71 -0.04
C ALA A 195 34.55 2.57 -0.49
N ASP A 196 34.01 1.47 -1.02
CA ASP A 196 34.79 0.34 -1.55
C ASP A 196 35.33 0.60 -2.99
N ALA A 197 34.91 1.69 -3.64
CA ALA A 197 35.26 2.03 -5.02
C ALA A 197 36.44 3.03 -5.15
N ASP A 198 36.93 3.56 -4.03
CA ASP A 198 38.09 4.49 -3.92
C ASP A 198 39.38 3.76 -3.51
#